data_AF-A0A8J6MHU5-F1
#
_entry.id   AF-A0A8J6MHU5-F1
#
_cell.length_a   1.000
_cell.length_b   1.000
_cell.length_c   1.000
_cell.angle_alpha   90.00
_cell.angle_beta   90.00
_cell.angle_gamma   90.00
#
_symmetry.space_group_name_H-M   'P 1'
#
loop_
_entity.id
_entity.type
_entity.pdbx_description
1 polymer ?
#
loop_
_entity_poly.entity_id
_entity_poly.type
_entity_poly.pdbx_seq_one_letter_code
_entity_poly.pdbx_strand_id
1 'polypeptide(L)'
;MVAHRAAYRLTLDRARDSAGVENAEGAMLFEVQDACEAWVTRQRFTLVVRDRDGNSIETTSDYSTLEAKDGRSLRFSLTQITEGAVTSRVPGEATMAEAGGRVVFADPTPNEMTLPPGTMFPMAHTIRALATARAGQRLLVAPLLDGTTAEGPQDTTTIMIGGWSEPTENARFPALSPLASARMRIAFFDAGQQGGASTPGYEVSLRYFANGVADGLKMDFGEFVVD
;
A
#
# COMPACT_ATOMS: atom_id res chain seq x y z
N MET A 1 -2.20 -14.88 6.69
CA MET A 1 -2.87 -13.60 6.99
C MET A 1 -4.00 -13.88 7.97
N VAL A 2 -4.34 -12.93 8.82
CA VAL A 2 -5.51 -12.99 9.71
C VAL A 2 -6.42 -11.80 9.45
N ALA A 3 -7.73 -12.00 9.66
CA ALA A 3 -8.66 -10.88 9.68
C ALA A 3 -8.35 -9.96 10.86
N HIS A 4 -8.29 -8.66 10.60
CA HIS A 4 -7.97 -7.66 11.63
C HIS A 4 -8.41 -6.26 11.20
N ARG A 5 -8.42 -5.35 12.18
CA ARG A 5 -8.57 -3.91 11.98
C ARG A 5 -7.41 -3.20 12.65
N ALA A 6 -6.82 -2.25 11.95
CA ALA A 6 -5.74 -1.40 12.46
C ALA A 6 -6.11 0.07 12.26
N ALA A 7 -5.77 0.89 13.24
CA ALA A 7 -5.93 2.33 13.20
C ALA A 7 -4.56 2.98 13.41
N TYR A 8 -4.19 3.86 12.49
CA TYR A 8 -2.96 4.62 12.50
C TYR A 8 -3.33 6.10 12.66
N ARG A 9 -2.67 6.78 13.59
CA ARG A 9 -2.69 8.24 13.65
C ARG A 9 -1.45 8.70 12.92
N LEU A 10 -1.62 9.58 11.95
CA LEU A 10 -0.57 10.07 11.09
C LEU A 10 -0.08 11.43 11.59
N THR A 11 1.23 11.58 11.71
CA THR A 11 1.89 12.84 12.04
C THR A 11 3.04 13.11 11.09
N LEU A 12 3.35 14.39 10.85
CA LEU A 12 4.50 14.80 10.06
C LEU A 12 5.81 14.34 10.75
N ASP A 13 6.57 13.49 10.06
CA ASP A 13 7.92 13.06 10.47
C ASP A 13 8.97 14.02 9.91
N ARG A 14 8.82 14.40 8.64
CA ARG A 14 9.79 15.23 7.90
C ARG A 14 9.13 15.94 6.73
N ALA A 15 9.46 17.22 6.51
CA ALA A 15 9.14 17.95 5.29
C ALA A 15 10.44 18.42 4.63
N ARG A 16 10.52 18.39 3.30
CA ARG A 16 11.64 19.00 2.57
C ARG A 16 11.44 20.51 2.50
N ASP A 17 12.52 21.28 2.53
CA ASP A 17 12.45 22.75 2.54
C ASP A 17 11.71 23.34 1.34
N SER A 18 11.76 22.68 0.19
CA SER A 18 11.08 23.07 -1.04
C SER A 18 9.59 22.74 -1.08
N ALA A 19 9.08 21.91 -0.17
CA ALA A 19 7.71 21.40 -0.20
C ALA A 19 6.67 22.42 0.28
N GLY A 20 7.08 23.49 0.97
CA GLY A 20 6.15 24.46 1.56
C GLY A 20 5.27 23.92 2.68
N VAL A 21 5.44 22.66 3.09
CA VAL A 21 4.66 22.00 4.15
C VAL A 21 5.14 22.46 5.53
N GLU A 22 4.23 22.98 6.35
CA GLU A 22 4.45 23.32 7.75
C GLU A 22 4.02 22.17 8.68
N ASN A 23 2.86 21.56 8.42
CA ASN A 23 2.32 20.47 9.22
C ASN A 23 1.57 19.45 8.35
N ALA A 24 1.52 18.21 8.82
CA ALA A 24 0.65 17.18 8.25
C ALA A 24 0.13 16.29 9.38
N GLU A 25 -1.19 16.08 9.43
CA GLU A 25 -1.83 15.26 10.44
C GLU A 25 -3.04 14.50 9.88
N GLY A 26 -3.32 13.33 10.41
CA GLY A 26 -4.38 12.51 9.85
C GLY A 26 -4.59 11.18 10.56
N ALA A 27 -5.33 10.31 9.90
CA ALA A 27 -5.54 8.95 10.36
C ALA A 27 -5.77 8.00 9.18
N MET A 28 -5.38 6.75 9.37
CA MET A 28 -5.70 5.65 8.46
C MET A 28 -6.36 4.51 9.23
N LEU A 29 -7.50 4.06 8.75
CA LEU A 29 -8.18 2.85 9.18
C LEU A 29 -7.98 1.81 8.10
N PHE A 30 -7.45 0.64 8.48
CA PHE A 30 -7.21 -0.48 7.57
C PHE A 30 -7.86 -1.73 8.13
N GLU A 31 -8.67 -2.41 7.32
CA GLU A 31 -9.37 -3.62 7.67
C GLU A 31 -9.10 -4.71 6.65
N VAL A 32 -8.78 -5.90 7.14
CA VAL A 32 -8.71 -7.14 6.36
C VAL A 32 -9.75 -8.10 6.90
N GLN A 33 -10.59 -8.64 6.03
CA GLN A 33 -11.54 -9.71 6.35
C GLN A 33 -11.21 -10.94 5.52
N ASP A 34 -11.36 -12.11 6.15
CA ASP A 34 -11.31 -13.40 5.47
C ASP A 34 -12.71 -13.74 4.94
N ALA A 35 -12.85 -13.80 3.62
CA ALA A 35 -14.10 -14.13 2.93
C ALA A 35 -13.97 -15.48 2.19
N CYS A 36 -13.57 -16.53 2.91
CA CYS A 36 -13.42 -17.92 2.44
C CYS A 36 -12.42 -18.08 1.28
N GLU A 37 -12.84 -17.74 0.06
CA GLU A 37 -12.04 -17.81 -1.18
C GLU A 37 -11.36 -16.48 -1.52
N ALA A 38 -11.70 -15.40 -0.82
CA ALA A 38 -11.16 -14.06 -1.07
C ALA A 38 -10.72 -13.36 0.22
N TRP A 39 -9.89 -12.34 0.06
CA TRP A 39 -9.62 -11.30 1.04
C TRP A 39 -10.45 -10.06 0.71
N VAL A 40 -11.16 -9.52 1.69
CA VAL A 40 -11.78 -8.20 1.57
C VAL A 40 -10.90 -7.22 2.32
N THR A 41 -10.42 -6.19 1.63
CA THR A 41 -9.68 -5.09 2.26
C THR A 41 -10.50 -3.82 2.19
N ARG A 42 -10.52 -3.05 3.28
CA ARG A 42 -11.06 -1.69 3.31
C ARG A 42 -10.05 -0.77 3.94
N GLN A 43 -9.86 0.38 3.34
CA GLN A 43 -9.00 1.44 3.86
C GLN A 43 -9.75 2.76 3.78
N ARG A 44 -9.76 3.48 4.90
CA ARG A 44 -10.13 4.89 4.95
C ARG A 44 -8.95 5.69 5.44
N PHE A 45 -8.51 6.65 4.65
CA PHE A 45 -7.36 7.49 4.94
C PHE A 45 -7.79 8.94 4.88
N THR A 46 -7.40 9.75 5.87
CA THR A 46 -7.61 11.19 5.88
C THR A 46 -6.31 11.85 6.27
N LEU A 47 -5.90 12.86 5.51
CA LEU A 47 -4.71 13.65 5.75
C LEU A 47 -5.03 15.12 5.52
N VAL A 48 -4.68 15.96 6.50
CA VAL A 48 -4.72 17.41 6.41
C VAL A 48 -3.28 17.90 6.34
N VAL A 49 -2.93 18.54 5.24
CA VAL A 49 -1.61 19.16 5.05
C VAL A 49 -1.78 20.67 5.15
N ARG A 50 -0.96 21.31 5.99
CA ARG A 50 -0.92 22.77 6.15
C ARG A 50 0.37 23.32 5.57
N ASP A 51 0.26 24.35 4.76
CA ASP A 51 1.40 25.09 4.22
C ASP A 51 1.86 26.22 5.16
N ARG A 52 3.01 26.83 4.86
CA ARG A 52 3.57 27.94 5.64
C ARG A 52 2.77 29.24 5.56
N ASP A 53 1.88 29.37 4.59
CA ASP A 53 1.00 30.54 4.43
C ASP A 53 -0.30 30.38 5.26
N GLY A 54 -0.47 29.22 5.92
CA GLY A 54 -1.60 28.90 6.78
C GLY A 54 -2.77 28.24 6.04
N ASN A 55 -2.64 27.97 4.74
CA ASN A 55 -3.66 27.23 4.00
C ASN A 55 -3.58 25.75 4.39
N SER A 56 -4.74 25.11 4.45
CA SER A 56 -4.84 23.68 4.73
C SER A 56 -5.59 22.99 3.60
N ILE A 57 -5.12 21.81 3.22
CA ILE A 57 -5.74 20.93 2.24
C ILE A 57 -6.06 19.61 2.93
N GLU A 58 -7.34 19.29 3.05
CA GLU A 58 -7.83 17.99 3.49
C GLU A 58 -8.01 17.07 2.29
N THR A 59 -7.38 15.89 2.36
CA THR A 59 -7.58 14.80 1.41
C THR A 59 -8.06 13.56 2.17
N THR A 60 -9.17 12.99 1.71
CA THR A 60 -9.69 11.72 2.19
C THR A 60 -9.75 10.72 1.05
N SER A 61 -9.39 9.46 1.31
CA SER A 61 -9.58 8.36 0.38
C SER A 61 -10.31 7.19 1.03
N ASP A 62 -11.28 6.66 0.29
CA ASP A 62 -12.02 5.45 0.62
C ASP A 62 -11.68 4.39 -0.44
N TYR A 63 -10.94 3.37 -0.01
CA TYR A 63 -10.41 2.30 -0.86
C TYR A 63 -10.93 0.94 -0.40
N SER A 64 -11.30 0.10 -1.35
CA SER A 64 -11.75 -1.26 -1.06
C SER A 64 -11.33 -2.25 -2.13
N THR A 65 -11.04 -3.47 -1.72
CA THR A 65 -10.73 -4.58 -2.62
C THR A 65 -11.42 -5.87 -2.24
N LEU A 66 -11.66 -6.70 -3.25
CA LEU A 66 -11.97 -8.12 -3.14
C LEU A 66 -10.94 -8.88 -3.98
N GLU A 67 -10.00 -9.54 -3.31
CA GLU A 67 -8.89 -10.25 -3.95
C GLU A 67 -9.03 -11.76 -3.73
N ALA A 68 -9.08 -12.55 -4.80
CA ALA A 68 -9.12 -14.01 -4.68
C ALA A 68 -7.82 -14.54 -4.07
N LYS A 69 -7.93 -15.50 -3.15
CA LYS A 69 -6.78 -16.09 -2.45
C LYS A 69 -5.83 -16.87 -3.36
N ASP A 70 -6.29 -17.27 -4.53
CA ASP A 70 -5.48 -17.89 -5.57
C ASP A 70 -4.69 -16.87 -6.42
N GLY A 71 -4.89 -15.56 -6.18
CA GLY A 71 -4.24 -14.47 -6.89
C GLY A 71 -4.75 -14.23 -8.30
N ARG A 72 -5.89 -14.82 -8.69
CA ARG A 72 -6.38 -14.76 -10.08
C ARG A 72 -7.35 -13.62 -10.38
N SER A 73 -7.97 -13.03 -9.36
CA SER A 73 -8.85 -11.88 -9.56
C SER A 73 -8.71 -10.84 -8.47
N LEU A 74 -8.92 -9.59 -8.89
CA LEU A 74 -8.99 -8.42 -8.02
C LEU A 74 -10.14 -7.55 -8.49
N ARG A 75 -11.05 -7.20 -7.60
CA ARG A 75 -11.96 -6.07 -7.79
C ARG A 75 -11.53 -4.97 -6.85
N PHE A 76 -11.49 -3.74 -7.34
CA PHE A 76 -11.04 -2.60 -6.56
C PHE A 76 -11.92 -1.39 -6.83
N SER A 77 -11.98 -0.51 -5.84
CA SER A 77 -12.57 0.81 -5.99
C SER A 77 -11.86 1.77 -5.05
N LEU A 78 -11.36 2.87 -5.62
CA LEU A 78 -10.87 4.03 -4.91
C LEU A 78 -11.80 5.21 -5.17
N THR A 79 -12.18 5.93 -4.12
CA THR A 79 -12.75 7.28 -4.22
C THR A 79 -11.85 8.25 -3.46
N GLN A 80 -11.37 9.28 -4.14
CA GLN A 80 -10.59 10.36 -3.55
C GLN A 80 -11.43 11.62 -3.44
N ILE A 81 -11.34 12.26 -2.28
CA ILE A 81 -12.07 13.48 -1.91
C ILE A 81 -11.03 14.51 -1.47
N THR A 82 -11.09 15.71 -2.02
CA THR A 82 -10.23 16.83 -1.64
C THR A 82 -11.14 18.04 -1.38
N GLU A 83 -10.98 18.70 -0.23
CA GLU A 83 -11.85 19.83 0.17
C GLU A 83 -13.35 19.51 0.08
N GLY A 84 -13.73 18.28 0.46
CA GLY A 84 -15.12 17.80 0.42
C GLY A 84 -15.67 17.48 -0.98
N ALA A 85 -14.91 17.72 -2.06
CA ALA A 85 -15.29 17.40 -3.42
C ALA A 85 -14.64 16.11 -3.89
N VAL A 86 -15.38 15.24 -4.59
CA VAL A 86 -14.80 14.03 -5.20
C VAL A 86 -13.90 14.45 -6.36
N THR A 87 -12.62 14.12 -6.25
CA THR A 87 -11.58 14.48 -7.23
C THR A 87 -11.17 13.32 -8.12
N SER A 88 -11.33 12.07 -7.65
CA SER A 88 -11.02 10.88 -8.45
C SER A 88 -11.90 9.70 -8.04
N ARG A 89 -12.21 8.85 -9.03
CA ARG A 89 -12.80 7.52 -8.83
C ARG A 89 -12.11 6.53 -9.74
N VAL A 90 -11.67 5.40 -9.18
CA VAL A 90 -10.97 4.35 -9.90
C VAL A 90 -11.55 2.97 -9.54
N PRO A 91 -12.76 2.64 -10.02
CA PRO A 91 -13.30 1.29 -9.96
C PRO A 91 -12.77 0.43 -11.11
N GLY A 92 -12.45 -0.82 -10.83
CA GLY A 92 -12.01 -1.76 -11.86
C GLY A 92 -11.98 -3.20 -11.41
N GLU A 93 -11.79 -4.08 -12.40
CA GLU A 93 -11.62 -5.51 -12.21
C GLU A 93 -10.39 -6.00 -12.99
N ALA A 94 -9.58 -6.81 -12.34
CA ALA A 94 -8.42 -7.45 -12.93
C ALA A 94 -8.50 -8.97 -12.82
N THR A 95 -7.92 -9.62 -13.83
CA THR A 95 -7.83 -11.08 -13.91
C THR A 95 -6.42 -11.46 -14.35
N MET A 96 -5.85 -12.47 -13.69
CA MET A 96 -4.53 -13.02 -14.00
C MET A 96 -4.65 -14.45 -14.54
N ALA A 97 -3.80 -14.76 -15.52
CA ALA A 97 -3.54 -16.08 -16.05
C ALA A 97 -2.02 -16.36 -16.09
N GLU A 98 -1.61 -17.54 -16.54
CA GLU A 98 -0.19 -17.93 -16.55
C GLU A 98 0.69 -17.01 -17.41
N ALA A 99 0.17 -16.52 -18.53
CA ALA A 99 0.88 -15.66 -19.48
C ALA A 99 0.71 -14.15 -19.21
N GLY A 100 0.28 -13.77 -17.99
CA GLY A 100 -0.12 -12.40 -17.66
C GLY A 100 -1.62 -12.26 -17.50
N GLY A 101 -2.12 -11.03 -17.50
CA GLY A 101 -3.51 -10.75 -17.18
C GLY A 101 -4.09 -9.57 -17.94
N ARG A 102 -5.26 -9.13 -17.48
CA ARG A 102 -5.88 -7.88 -17.94
C ARG A 102 -6.55 -7.18 -16.77
N VAL A 103 -6.60 -5.85 -16.84
CA VAL A 103 -7.40 -4.99 -15.97
C VAL A 103 -8.34 -4.16 -16.83
N VAL A 104 -9.59 -4.04 -16.37
CA VAL A 104 -10.61 -3.17 -16.96
C VAL A 104 -10.98 -2.13 -15.91
N PHE A 105 -10.79 -0.86 -16.23
CA PHE A 105 -11.27 0.24 -15.40
C PHE A 105 -12.61 0.73 -15.94
N ALA A 106 -13.51 1.11 -15.04
CA ALA A 106 -14.81 1.65 -15.41
C ALA A 106 -14.84 3.20 -15.38
N ASP A 107 -14.10 3.84 -14.47
CA ASP A 107 -13.90 5.29 -14.39
C ASP A 107 -12.40 5.61 -14.25
N PRO A 108 -11.92 6.81 -14.62
CA PRO A 108 -12.68 7.97 -15.17
C PRO A 108 -13.05 7.83 -16.65
N THR A 109 -12.44 6.89 -17.36
CA THR A 109 -12.80 6.53 -18.74
C THR A 109 -12.64 5.03 -18.87
N PRO A 110 -13.65 4.30 -19.38
CA PRO A 110 -13.53 2.87 -19.59
C PRO A 110 -12.30 2.54 -20.44
N ASN A 111 -11.37 1.79 -19.88
CA ASN A 111 -10.18 1.34 -20.58
C ASN A 111 -9.82 -0.09 -20.15
N GLU A 112 -9.07 -0.77 -21.00
CA GLU A 112 -8.54 -2.10 -20.73
C GLU A 112 -7.03 -2.08 -20.95
N MET A 113 -6.29 -2.70 -20.05
CA MET A 113 -4.83 -2.80 -20.12
C MET A 113 -4.40 -4.25 -19.89
N THR A 114 -3.36 -4.66 -20.61
CA THR A 114 -2.69 -5.94 -20.38
C THR A 114 -1.79 -5.85 -19.14
N LEU A 115 -1.86 -6.85 -18.28
CA LEU A 115 -0.99 -6.98 -17.13
C LEU A 115 0.19 -7.90 -17.49
N PRO A 116 1.44 -7.48 -17.24
CA PRO A 116 2.60 -8.32 -17.52
C PRO A 116 2.58 -9.59 -16.66
N PRO A 117 3.21 -10.68 -17.13
CA PRO A 117 3.42 -11.87 -16.33
C PRO A 117 4.07 -11.54 -14.98
N GLY A 118 3.61 -12.19 -13.92
CA GLY A 118 4.14 -11.97 -12.57
C GLY A 118 3.59 -10.74 -11.85
N THR A 119 2.67 -9.97 -12.45
CA THR A 119 1.90 -8.94 -11.73
C THR A 119 1.21 -9.56 -10.52
N MET A 120 1.38 -8.94 -9.36
CA MET A 120 0.75 -9.34 -8.11
C MET A 120 -0.39 -8.38 -7.74
N PHE A 121 -1.31 -8.88 -6.93
CA PHE A 121 -2.32 -8.08 -6.24
C PHE A 121 -1.92 -7.85 -4.78
N PRO A 122 -2.49 -6.86 -4.06
CA PRO A 122 -1.96 -6.37 -2.79
C PRO A 122 -1.78 -7.43 -1.68
N MET A 123 -2.74 -8.32 -1.50
CA MET A 123 -2.68 -9.37 -0.47
C MET A 123 -1.69 -10.46 -0.87
N ALA A 124 -1.72 -10.91 -2.12
CA ALA A 124 -0.75 -11.85 -2.67
C ALA A 124 0.69 -11.31 -2.56
N HIS A 125 0.89 -10.03 -2.86
CA HIS A 125 2.17 -9.34 -2.70
C HIS A 125 2.63 -9.35 -1.24
N THR A 126 1.75 -8.97 -0.29
CA THR A 126 2.07 -8.97 1.14
C THR A 126 2.45 -10.38 1.65
N ILE A 127 1.68 -11.40 1.24
CA ILE A 127 1.95 -12.80 1.57
C ILE A 127 3.30 -13.22 1.00
N ARG A 128 3.60 -12.87 -0.26
CA ARG A 128 4.87 -13.19 -0.90
C ARG A 128 6.04 -12.49 -0.24
N ALA A 129 5.89 -11.22 0.16
CA ALA A 129 6.91 -10.46 0.85
C ALA A 129 7.24 -11.07 2.23
N LEU A 130 6.22 -11.48 2.99
CA LEU A 130 6.40 -12.21 4.25
C LEU A 130 7.11 -13.55 4.04
N ALA A 131 6.72 -14.32 3.02
CA ALA A 131 7.38 -15.59 2.69
C ALA A 131 8.85 -15.39 2.29
N THR A 132 9.13 -14.36 1.48
CA THR A 132 10.47 -13.96 1.05
C THR A 132 11.35 -13.62 2.26
N ALA A 133 10.84 -12.81 3.21
CA ALA A 133 11.53 -12.49 4.44
C ALA A 133 11.84 -13.73 5.29
N ARG A 134 10.86 -14.63 5.46
CA ARG A 134 11.04 -15.90 6.19
C ARG A 134 12.09 -16.81 5.56
N ALA A 135 12.20 -16.81 4.24
CA ALA A 135 13.20 -17.55 3.50
C ALA A 135 14.62 -16.94 3.60
N GLY A 136 14.79 -15.85 4.35
CA GLY A 136 16.07 -15.14 4.48
C GLY A 136 16.44 -14.30 3.26
N GLN A 137 15.53 -14.19 2.28
CA GLN A 137 15.71 -13.34 1.11
C GLN A 137 15.40 -11.89 1.49
N ARG A 138 16.07 -10.95 0.79
CA ARG A 138 16.06 -9.52 1.14
C ARG A 138 15.36 -8.62 0.13
N LEU A 139 14.94 -9.17 -1.00
CA LEU A 139 14.41 -8.41 -2.12
C LEU A 139 13.27 -9.17 -2.77
N LEU A 140 12.16 -8.47 -3.00
CA LEU A 140 11.07 -8.89 -3.85
C LEU A 140 10.83 -7.77 -4.87
N VAL A 141 10.94 -8.10 -6.16
CA VAL A 141 10.63 -7.19 -7.26
C VAL A 141 9.48 -7.81 -8.03
N ALA A 142 8.39 -7.07 -8.17
CA ALA A 142 7.22 -7.50 -8.93
C ALA A 142 6.41 -6.28 -9.36
N PRO A 143 5.76 -6.33 -10.54
CA PRO A 143 4.68 -5.41 -10.84
C PRO A 143 3.53 -5.62 -9.84
N LEU A 144 2.92 -4.54 -9.36
CA LEU A 144 1.80 -4.55 -8.46
C LEU A 144 0.64 -3.80 -9.10
N LEU A 145 -0.52 -4.45 -9.20
CA LEU A 145 -1.77 -3.76 -9.48
C LEU A 145 -2.57 -3.66 -8.19
N ASP A 146 -2.64 -2.47 -7.60
CA ASP A 146 -3.43 -2.21 -6.40
C ASP A 146 -4.72 -1.41 -6.68
N GLY A 147 -4.86 -0.82 -7.87
CA GLY A 147 -6.05 -0.04 -8.22
C GLY A 147 -6.11 1.33 -7.54
N THR A 148 -4.97 1.85 -7.08
CA THR A 148 -4.86 3.22 -6.56
C THR A 148 -4.75 4.27 -7.66
N THR A 149 -4.40 3.86 -8.89
CA THR A 149 -4.36 4.71 -10.08
C THR A 149 -5.04 4.03 -11.27
N ALA A 150 -5.47 4.81 -12.25
CA ALA A 150 -6.02 4.31 -13.51
C ALA A 150 -4.94 4.05 -14.58
N GLU A 151 -3.66 4.11 -14.19
CA GLU A 151 -2.49 3.97 -15.09
C GLU A 151 -2.00 2.52 -15.20
N GLY A 152 -2.65 1.59 -14.49
CA GLY A 152 -2.32 0.17 -14.52
C GLY A 152 -1.32 -0.23 -13.43
N PRO A 153 -0.57 -1.32 -13.63
CA PRO A 153 0.34 -1.84 -12.61
C PRO A 153 1.57 -0.93 -12.46
N GLN A 154 1.97 -0.72 -11.21
CA GLN A 154 3.22 -0.02 -10.86
C GLN A 154 4.33 -1.03 -10.65
N ASP A 155 5.55 -0.64 -10.99
CA ASP A 155 6.72 -1.44 -10.65
C ASP A 155 7.05 -1.27 -9.17
N THR A 156 7.18 -2.36 -8.43
CA THR A 156 7.49 -2.31 -7.00
C THR A 156 8.79 -3.02 -6.66
N THR A 157 9.55 -2.38 -5.77
CA THR A 157 10.72 -2.98 -5.14
C THR A 157 10.50 -3.02 -3.63
N THR A 158 10.37 -4.23 -3.09
CA THR A 158 10.22 -4.46 -1.66
C THR A 158 11.54 -4.97 -1.07
N ILE A 159 12.10 -4.21 -0.13
CA ILE A 159 13.35 -4.53 0.57
C ILE A 159 13.03 -4.95 1.99
N MET A 160 13.54 -6.11 2.41
CA MET A 160 13.42 -6.59 3.80
C MET A 160 14.58 -6.02 4.63
N ILE A 161 14.28 -5.01 5.44
CA ILE A 161 15.25 -4.32 6.29
C ILE A 161 15.52 -5.19 7.52
N GLY A 162 16.77 -5.66 7.66
CA GLY A 162 17.18 -6.52 8.77
C GLY A 162 16.70 -7.97 8.67
N GLY A 163 15.89 -8.33 7.68
CA GLY A 163 15.39 -9.69 7.47
C GLY A 163 14.27 -10.09 8.44
N TRP A 164 14.15 -11.40 8.68
CA TRP A 164 13.20 -11.97 9.63
C TRP A 164 13.68 -11.76 11.07
N SER A 165 12.84 -11.15 11.89
CA SER A 165 13.08 -10.88 13.30
C SER A 165 12.27 -11.84 14.16
N GLU A 166 12.92 -12.46 15.14
CA GLU A 166 12.27 -13.31 16.14
C GLU A 166 11.24 -12.52 16.99
N PRO A 167 10.28 -13.22 17.62
CA PRO A 167 9.32 -12.59 18.52
C PRO A 167 10.00 -11.72 19.58
N THR A 168 9.47 -10.52 19.79
CA THR A 168 9.96 -9.57 20.78
C THR A 168 8.80 -8.91 21.49
N GLU A 169 9.03 -8.44 22.71
CA GLU A 169 7.98 -7.81 23.52
C GLU A 169 7.39 -6.58 22.81
N ASN A 170 6.07 -6.50 22.76
CA ASN A 170 5.34 -5.35 22.26
C ASN A 170 4.43 -4.81 23.37
N ALA A 171 4.93 -3.82 24.11
CA ALA A 171 4.21 -3.21 25.23
C ALA A 171 2.87 -2.58 24.82
N ARG A 172 2.80 -2.02 23.60
CA ARG A 172 1.59 -1.37 23.09
C ARG A 172 0.53 -2.38 22.64
N PHE A 173 0.97 -3.47 22.04
CA PHE A 173 0.11 -4.53 21.51
C PHE A 173 0.60 -5.91 21.95
N PRO A 174 0.32 -6.34 23.19
CA PRO A 174 0.85 -7.59 23.74
C PRO A 174 0.54 -8.83 22.88
N ALA A 175 -0.59 -8.85 22.18
CA ALA A 175 -0.99 -9.93 21.27
C ALA A 175 -0.05 -10.11 20.06
N LEU A 176 0.78 -9.11 19.72
CA LEU A 176 1.78 -9.19 18.66
C LEU A 176 3.15 -9.69 19.16
N SER A 177 3.38 -9.68 20.48
CA SER A 177 4.65 -10.12 21.08
C SER A 177 5.09 -11.55 20.73
N PRO A 178 4.21 -12.56 20.61
CA PRO A 178 4.64 -13.92 20.26
C PRO A 178 4.91 -14.10 18.76
N LEU A 179 4.74 -13.05 17.95
CA LEU A 179 4.87 -13.13 16.51
C LEU A 179 6.23 -12.61 16.06
N ALA A 180 6.91 -13.41 15.26
CA ALA A 180 8.03 -12.94 14.47
C ALA A 180 7.56 -11.89 13.45
N SER A 181 8.48 -11.07 12.96
CA SER A 181 8.16 -9.92 12.10
C SER A 181 9.26 -9.61 11.10
N ALA A 182 8.95 -8.79 10.09
CA ALA A 182 9.93 -8.27 9.16
C ALA A 182 9.64 -6.80 8.88
N ARG A 183 10.67 -5.96 8.95
CA ARG A 183 10.59 -4.57 8.46
C ARG A 183 10.76 -4.57 6.96
N MET A 184 9.87 -3.89 6.27
CA MET A 184 9.86 -3.81 4.83
C MET A 184 9.81 -2.35 4.40
N ARG A 185 10.48 -2.04 3.31
CA ARG A 185 10.30 -0.80 2.56
C ARG A 185 9.91 -1.14 1.15
N ILE A 186 8.77 -0.62 0.72
CA ILE A 186 8.19 -0.81 -0.60
C ILE A 186 8.31 0.51 -1.33
N ALA A 187 9.03 0.51 -2.45
CA ALA A 187 9.17 1.65 -3.33
C ALA A 187 8.36 1.41 -4.60
N PHE A 188 7.58 2.42 -4.99
CA PHE A 188 6.68 2.40 -6.15
C PHE A 188 7.27 3.27 -7.27
N PHE A 189 7.33 2.69 -8.46
CA PHE A 189 7.86 3.31 -9.67
C PHE A 189 6.82 3.24 -10.78
N ASP A 190 6.85 4.23 -11.67
CA ASP A 190 6.10 4.15 -12.92
C ASP A 190 6.55 2.94 -13.73
N ALA A 191 5.62 2.36 -14.50
CA ALA A 191 5.87 1.17 -15.29
C ALA A 191 7.08 1.35 -16.23
N GLY A 192 8.01 0.40 -16.19
CA GLY A 192 9.21 0.39 -17.02
C GLY A 192 10.40 1.18 -16.44
N GLN A 193 10.28 1.74 -15.24
CA GLN A 193 11.35 2.51 -14.59
C GLN A 193 12.15 1.73 -13.52
N GLN A 194 12.15 0.40 -13.54
CA GLN A 194 12.99 -0.40 -12.63
C GLN A 194 14.49 -0.20 -12.94
N GLY A 195 15.24 0.41 -12.00
CA GLY A 195 16.71 0.35 -11.99
C GLY A 195 17.43 1.64 -11.59
N GLY A 196 18.02 1.64 -10.38
CA GLY A 196 19.24 2.35 -9.96
C GLY A 196 19.31 3.89 -10.00
N ALA A 197 18.54 4.57 -10.86
CA ALA A 197 18.63 6.01 -11.11
C ALA A 197 17.27 6.74 -11.06
N SER A 198 16.16 6.01 -11.12
CA SER A 198 14.81 6.54 -10.94
C SER A 198 14.51 6.73 -9.46
N THR A 199 14.03 7.93 -9.09
CA THR A 199 13.53 8.19 -7.73
C THR A 199 12.11 7.65 -7.66
N PRO A 200 11.76 6.83 -6.64
CA PRO A 200 10.39 6.35 -6.49
C PRO A 200 9.44 7.53 -6.27
N GLY A 201 8.24 7.47 -6.86
CA GLY A 201 7.21 8.48 -6.66
C GLY A 201 6.57 8.39 -5.27
N TYR A 202 6.64 7.20 -4.67
CA TYR A 202 6.08 6.93 -3.35
C TYR A 202 6.83 5.78 -2.67
N GLU A 203 7.09 5.89 -1.38
CA GLU A 203 7.64 4.81 -0.57
C GLU A 203 6.84 4.57 0.69
N VAL A 204 6.67 3.30 1.07
CA VAL A 204 6.07 2.90 2.33
C VAL A 204 7.06 2.04 3.10
N SER A 205 7.34 2.41 4.34
CA SER A 205 8.08 1.56 5.28
C SER A 205 7.14 1.12 6.40
N LEU A 206 7.20 -0.16 6.76
CA LEU A 206 6.37 -0.72 7.84
C LEU A 206 6.97 -2.03 8.35
N ARG A 207 6.54 -2.49 9.52
CA ARG A 207 6.86 -3.82 10.03
C ARG A 207 5.63 -4.71 9.93
N TYR A 208 5.69 -5.75 9.10
CA TYR A 208 4.68 -6.79 9.10
C TYR A 208 5.02 -7.87 10.14
N PHE A 209 4.05 -8.25 10.95
CA PHE A 209 4.09 -9.45 11.77
C PHE A 209 3.74 -10.68 10.94
N ALA A 210 4.11 -11.86 11.44
CA ALA A 210 3.90 -13.15 10.78
C ALA A 210 2.44 -13.42 10.37
N ASN A 211 1.48 -12.79 11.04
CA ASN A 211 0.05 -12.91 10.78
C ASN A 211 -0.49 -11.88 9.75
N GLY A 212 0.33 -10.91 9.31
CA GLY A 212 -0.08 -9.88 8.36
C GLY A 212 -0.51 -8.55 8.96
N VAL A 213 -0.58 -8.44 10.29
CA VAL A 213 -0.77 -7.13 10.96
C VAL A 213 0.49 -6.29 10.76
N ALA A 214 0.35 -4.98 10.56
CA ALA A 214 1.45 -4.06 10.41
C ALA A 214 1.53 -3.04 11.56
N ASP A 215 2.73 -2.62 11.92
CA ASP A 215 2.98 -1.42 12.72
C ASP A 215 4.19 -0.63 12.20
N GLY A 216 4.44 0.55 12.78
CA GLY A 216 5.55 1.41 12.38
C GLY A 216 5.46 1.88 10.93
N LEU A 217 4.24 2.19 10.47
CA LEU A 217 3.97 2.74 9.15
C LEU A 217 4.68 4.07 8.99
N LYS A 218 5.37 4.26 7.86
CA LYS A 218 5.90 5.53 7.38
C LYS A 218 5.61 5.65 5.90
N MET A 219 5.05 6.77 5.48
CA MET A 219 4.66 7.05 4.09
C MET A 219 5.47 8.25 3.61
N ASP A 220 6.34 8.05 2.61
CA ASP A 220 7.15 9.10 1.98
C ASP A 220 6.53 9.46 0.63
N PHE A 221 5.96 10.66 0.54
CA PHE A 221 5.32 11.21 -0.66
C PHE A 221 6.33 11.96 -1.56
N GLY A 222 7.63 11.75 -1.35
CA GLY A 222 8.68 12.51 -2.00
C GLY A 222 8.92 13.84 -1.31
N GLU A 223 7.92 14.71 -1.23
CA GLU A 223 8.05 16.06 -0.66
C GLU A 223 8.05 16.10 0.88
N PHE A 224 7.31 15.19 1.50
CA PHE A 224 7.19 15.06 2.95
C PHE A 224 6.90 13.61 3.34
N VAL A 225 7.08 13.32 4.63
CA VAL A 225 6.93 11.99 5.23
C VAL A 225 6.02 12.08 6.44
N VAL A 226 5.10 11.13 6.56
CA VAL A 226 4.26 10.95 7.75
C VAL A 226 4.46 9.56 8.37
N ASP A 227 4.25 9.45 9.68
CA ASP A 227 4.34 8.22 10.47
C ASP A 227 3.19 7.98 11.47
#